data_AF-A0A661JKT7-F1
#
_entry.id   AF-A0A661JKT7-F1
#
_cell.length_a   1.000
_cell.length_b   1.000
_cell.length_c   1.000
_cell.angle_alpha   90.00
_cell.angle_beta   90.00
_cell.angle_gamma   90.00
#
_symmetry.space_group_name_H-M   'P 1'
#
loop_
_entity.id
_entity.type
_entity.pdbx_description
1 polymer ?
#
loop_
_entity_poly.entity_id
_entity_poly.type
_entity_poly.pdbx_seq_one_letter_code
_entity_poly.pdbx_strand_id
1 'polypeptide(L)' 'MLKLAKAMKLSKKAIEEYKEIYQRQFGTRLSDREAYEEASDLLRLFKVIYPPLPSDLKKAKEENL' A
#
# COMPACT_ATOMS: atom_id res chain seq x y z
N MET A 1 -19.86 2.65 9.02
CA MET A 1 -18.43 2.93 9.32
C MET A 1 -17.63 1.67 9.08
N LEU A 2 -16.85 1.62 7.99
CA LEU A 2 -16.07 0.45 7.61
C LEU A 2 -14.77 0.40 8.45
N LYS A 3 -14.46 -0.77 9.02
CA LYS A 3 -13.21 -1.09 9.75
C LYS A 3 -11.97 -1.08 8.83
N LEU A 4 -11.78 -0.03 8.02
CA LEU A 4 -10.72 0.07 7.00
C LEU A 4 -9.38 0.57 7.54
N ALA A 5 -9.37 1.18 8.72
CA ALA A 5 -8.17 1.72 9.34
C ALA A 5 -7.41 0.69 10.20
N LYS A 6 -7.42 -0.60 9.84
CA LYS A 6 -6.33 -1.47 10.29
C LYS A 6 -5.08 -0.93 9.59
N ALA A 7 -4.34 -0.07 10.29
CA ALA A 7 -3.20 0.69 9.80
C ALA A 7 -2.38 -0.20 8.85
N MET A 8 -2.33 0.15 7.56
CA MET A 8 -1.42 -0.51 6.63
C MET A 8 -0.01 -0.17 7.06
N LYS A 9 0.54 -1.00 7.94
CA LYS A 9 1.91 -0.89 8.37
C LYS A 9 2.77 -1.50 7.29
N LEU A 10 3.42 -0.63 6.51
CA LEU A 10 4.41 -1.07 5.54
C LEU A 10 5.57 -1.76 6.28
N SER A 11 6.03 -2.88 5.74
CA SER A 11 7.22 -3.55 6.26
C SER A 11 8.46 -2.70 5.95
N LYS A 12 9.51 -2.83 6.76
CA LYS A 12 10.79 -2.15 6.47
C LYS A 12 11.32 -2.48 5.07
N LYS A 13 11.17 -3.74 4.65
CA LYS A 13 11.58 -4.19 3.33
C LYS A 13 10.81 -3.47 2.21
N ALA A 14 9.49 -3.32 2.35
CA ALA A 14 8.67 -2.61 1.38
C ALA A 14 9.04 -1.12 1.28
N ILE A 15 9.42 -0.49 2.40
CA ILE A 15 9.91 0.89 2.41
C ILE A 15 11.24 1.02 1.67
N GLU A 16 12.20 0.10 1.88
CA GLU A 16 13.46 0.13 1.14
C GLU A 16 13.27 -0.13 -0.36
N GLU A 17 12.44 -1.11 -0.72
CA GLU A 17 12.10 -1.37 -2.12
C GLU A 17 11.47 -0.14 -2.79
N TYR A 18 10.56 0.55 -2.09
CA TYR A 18 9.97 1.78 -2.58
C TYR A 18 11.02 2.88 -2.80
N LYS A 19 11.92 3.11 -1.82
CA LYS A 19 13.01 4.09 -1.92
C LYS A 19 13.94 3.80 -3.10
N GLU A 20 14.28 2.53 -3.31
CA GLU A 20 15.12 2.12 -4.43
C GLU A 20 14.45 2.38 -5.78
N ILE A 21 13.17 2.06 -5.92
CA ILE A 21 12.40 2.31 -7.15
C ILE A 21 12.32 3.82 -7.40
N TYR A 22 11.94 4.60 -6.38
CA TYR A 22 11.83 6.05 -6.48
C TYR A 22 13.17 6.69 -6.89
N GLN A 23 14.27 6.26 -6.28
CA GLN A 23 15.60 6.75 -6.64
C GLN A 23 15.97 6.42 -8.08
N ARG A 24 15.67 5.21 -8.56
CA ARG A 24 15.92 4.82 -9.96
C ARG A 24 15.08 5.64 -10.95
N GLN A 25 13.86 6.03 -10.58
CA GLN A 25 12.96 6.76 -11.46
C GLN A 25 13.20 8.28 -11.46
N PHE A 26 13.47 8.86 -10.29
CA PHE A 26 13.52 10.31 -10.09
C PHE A 26 14.90 10.84 -9.66
N GLY A 27 15.88 9.96 -9.48
CA GLY A 27 17.25 10.32 -9.09
C GLY A 27 17.40 10.81 -7.64
N THR A 28 16.31 10.85 -6.87
CA THR A 28 16.29 11.34 -5.48
C THR A 28 16.01 10.20 -4.51
N ARG A 29 16.77 10.10 -3.43
CA ARG A 29 16.52 9.12 -2.37
C ARG A 29 15.70 9.75 -1.26
N LEU A 30 14.53 9.16 -0.98
CA LEU A 30 13.64 9.59 0.08
C LEU A 30 14.15 9.18 1.46
N SER A 31 13.75 9.93 2.49
CA SER A 31 13.82 9.48 3.88
C SER A 31 12.79 8.39 4.16
N ASP A 32 12.97 7.66 5.27
CA ASP A 32 12.02 6.61 5.70
C ASP A 32 10.61 7.16 5.91
N ARG A 33 10.51 8.40 6.41
CA ARG A 33 9.22 9.05 6.65
C ARG A 33 8.52 9.40 5.33
N GLU A 34 9.22 10.05 4.41
CA GLU A 34 8.69 10.41 3.10
C GLU A 34 8.26 9.16 2.32
N ALA A 35 9.11 8.14 2.29
CA ALA A 35 8.81 6.87 1.63
C ALA A 35 7.57 6.19 2.26
N TYR A 36 7.42 6.25 3.58
CA TYR A 36 6.25 5.68 4.25
C TYR A 36 4.97 6.44 3.91
N GLU A 37 5.01 7.76 3.93
CA GLU A 37 3.86 8.62 3.61
C GLU A 37 3.45 8.42 2.13
N GLU A 38 4.38 8.55 1.18
CA GLU A 38 4.09 8.42 -0.26
C GLU A 38 3.64 7.01 -0.66
N ALA A 39 4.31 5.96 -0.16
CA ALA A 39 3.90 4.59 -0.45
C ALA A 39 2.51 4.27 0.13
N SER A 40 2.19 4.81 1.30
CA SER A 40 0.86 4.67 1.90
C SER A 40 -0.21 5.34 1.05
N ASP A 41 0.06 6.54 0.54
CA ASP A 41 -0.87 7.28 -0.30
C ASP A 41 -1.07 6.62 -1.66
N LEU A 42 0.00 6.07 -2.27
CA LEU A 42 -0.11 5.26 -3.48
C LEU A 42 -1.04 4.06 -3.28
N LEU A 43 -0.90 3.33 -2.16
CA LEU A 43 -1.77 2.18 -1.88
C LEU A 43 -3.22 2.58 -1.63
N ARG A 44 -3.46 3.74 -0.99
CA ARG A 44 -4.81 4.29 -0.82
C ARG A 44 -5.42 4.62 -2.18
N LEU A 45 -4.68 5.28 -3.06
CA LEU A 45 -5.12 5.59 -4.41
C LEU A 45 -5.42 4.30 -5.20
N PHE A 46 -4.50 3.34 -5.18
CA PHE A 46 -4.63 2.07 -5.90
C PHE A 46 -5.93 1.34 -5.53
N LYS A 47 -6.29 1.32 -4.24
CA LYS A 47 -7.54 0.72 -3.76
C LYS A 47 -8.80 1.42 -4.24
N VAL A 48 -8.73 2.73 -4.49
CA VAL A 48 -9.86 3.51 -5.01
C VAL A 48 -10.06 3.23 -6.50
N ILE A 49 -8.96 3.16 -7.26
CA ILE A 49 -9.02 3.00 -8.72
C ILE A 49 -9.15 1.53 -9.15
N TYR A 50 -8.73 0.59 -8.32
CA TYR A 50 -8.84 -0.84 -8.57
C TYR A 50 -9.89 -1.46 -7.65
N PRO A 51 -11.19 -1.44 -8.04
CA PRO A 51 -12.23 -2.09 -7.27
C PRO A 51 -11.97 -3.60 -7.22
N PRO A 52 -12.23 -4.28 -6.08
CA PRO A 52 -12.04 -5.71 -5.97
C PRO A 52 -12.92 -6.45 -6.98
N LEU A 53 -12.38 -7.49 -7.61
CA LEU A 53 -13.19 -8.36 -8.46
C LEU A 53 -14.18 -9.14 -7.56
N PRO A 54 -15.36 -9.52 -8.05
CA PRO A 54 -16.34 -10.28 -7.27
C PRO A 54 -15.78 -11.58 -6.64
N SER A 55 -14.75 -12.17 -7.27
CA SER A 55 -13.99 -13.32 -6.76
C SER A 55 -13.19 -13.02 -5.49
N ASP A 56 -12.65 -11.80 -5.37
CA ASP A 56 -11.81 -11.38 -4.25
C ASP A 56 -12.68 -11.13 -3.00
N LEU A 57 -13.92 -10.68 -3.23
CA LEU A 57 -14.92 -10.50 -2.18
C LEU A 57 -15.42 -11.81 -1.58
N LYS A 58 -15.43 -12.92 -2.35
CA LYS A 58 -15.80 -14.25 -1.83
C LYS A 58 -14.74 -14.80 -0.88
N LYS A 59 -13.45 -14.73 -1.27
CA LYS A 59 -12.34 -15.18 -0.42
C LYS A 59 -12.24 -14.37 0.87
N ALA A 60 -12.40 -13.05 0.80
CA ALA A 60 -12.38 -12.19 1.98
C ALA A 60 -13.53 -12.49 2.96
N LYS A 61 -14.65 -13.06 2.51
CA LYS A 61 -15.75 -13.50 3.39
C LYS A 61 -15.45 -14.84 4.06
N GLU A 62 -14.81 -15.77 3.36
CA GLU A 62 -14.48 -17.11 3.87
C GLU A 62 -13.31 -17.06 4.87
N GLU A 63 -12.35 -16.16 4.72
CA GLU A 63 -11.23 -15.98 5.67
C GLU A 63 -11.61 -15.23 6.96
N ASN A 64 -12.82 -14.66 7.04
CA ASN A 64 -13.35 -13.96 8.21
C ASN A 64 -14.48 -14.74 8.92
N LEU A 65 -14.69 -16.01 8.58
CA LEU A 65 -15.64 -16.96 9.17
C LEU A 65 -14.88 -18.16 9.77
#